data_AF-A0A2E8QQC6-F1
#
_entry.id   AF-A0A2E8QQC6-F1
#
_cell.length_a   1.000
_cell.length_b   1.000
_cell.length_c   1.000
_cell.angle_alpha   90.00
_cell.angle_beta   90.00
_cell.angle_gamma   90.00
#
_symmetry.space_group_name_H-M   'P 1'
#
loop_
_entity.id
_entity.type
_entity.pdbx_description
1 polymer ?
#
loop_
_entity_poly.entity_id
_entity_poly.type
_entity_poly.pdbx_seq_one_letter_code
_entity_poly.pdbx_strand_id
1 'polypeptide(L)'
;MNEMFKAADNAVALKMPLGESLMLKSREIPWQGSDAPGFWVKPLIEDDHQGIRTWLMKVDAGAFSDMHGHSEYEQIYVLEGAFYDQDHEYGPGDF
;
A
#
# COMPACT_ATOMS: atom_id res chain seq x y z
N MET A 1 -3.54 12.07 6.88
CA MET A 1 -2.41 11.14 7.05
C MET A 1 -1.18 11.96 7.40
N ASN A 2 -0.48 11.70 8.51
CA ASN A 2 0.89 12.21 8.64
C ASN A 2 1.80 11.01 8.92
N GLU A 3 2.23 10.39 7.82
CA GLU A 3 3.52 9.70 7.70
C GLU A 3 3.75 8.42 8.51
N MET A 4 2.88 7.41 8.37
CA MET A 4 3.20 6.05 8.85
C MET A 4 3.81 5.16 7.78
N PHE A 5 3.65 5.54 6.51
CA PHE A 5 4.18 4.78 5.40
C PHE A 5 4.91 5.72 4.44
N LYS A 6 6.22 5.86 4.62
CA LYS A 6 7.10 6.33 3.56
C LYS A 6 7.79 5.11 2.96
N ALA A 7 7.68 4.96 1.65
CA ALA A 7 8.56 4.05 0.92
C ALA A 7 9.98 4.63 0.90
N ALA A 8 10.99 3.77 0.80
CA ALA A 8 12.36 4.22 0.64
C ALA A 8 12.53 4.93 -0.73
N ASP A 9 13.41 5.93 -0.80
CA ASP A 9 13.65 6.85 -1.94
C ASP A 9 14.03 6.19 -3.30
N ASN A 10 14.02 4.86 -3.39
CA ASN A 10 14.48 4.09 -4.55
C ASN A 10 13.36 3.41 -5.37
N ALA A 11 12.08 3.64 -5.05
CA ALA A 11 10.97 3.12 -5.85
C ALA A 11 10.65 4.05 -7.03
N VAL A 12 10.83 3.60 -8.27
CA VAL A 12 10.21 4.29 -9.42
C VAL A 12 8.74 3.84 -9.48
N ALA A 13 7.91 4.41 -8.60
CA ALA A 13 6.46 4.30 -8.73
C ALA A 13 6.02 4.97 -10.04
N LEU A 14 5.02 4.40 -10.71
CA LEU A 14 4.44 5.04 -11.88
C LEU A 14 3.69 6.31 -11.46
N LYS A 15 3.61 7.27 -12.38
CA LYS A 15 2.63 8.35 -12.32
C LYS A 15 1.38 7.92 -13.07
N MET A 16 0.24 8.54 -12.77
CA MET A 16 -0.98 8.25 -13.50
C MET A 16 -0.80 8.59 -14.99
N PRO A 17 -1.13 7.68 -15.91
CA PRO A 17 -1.02 7.97 -17.33
C PRO A 17 -2.12 8.92 -17.79
N LEU A 18 -1.80 9.81 -18.73
CA LEU A 18 -2.78 10.72 -19.33
C LEU A 18 -3.70 10.04 -20.37
N GLY A 19 -3.38 8.82 -20.79
CA GLY A 19 -4.14 8.09 -21.81
C GLY A 19 -3.47 6.82 -22.35
N GLU A 20 -2.27 6.50 -21.89
CA GLU A 20 -1.55 5.28 -22.26
C GLU A 20 -1.73 4.17 -21.22
N SER A 21 -1.47 2.93 -21.63
CA SER A 21 -1.38 1.81 -20.70
C SER A 21 0.04 1.73 -20.13
N LEU A 22 0.15 1.66 -18.80
CA LEU A 22 1.41 1.42 -18.11
C LEU A 22 1.42 -0.01 -17.55
N MET A 23 2.60 -0.62 -17.52
CA MET A 23 2.79 -1.93 -16.93
C MET A 23 4.02 -1.91 -16.02
N LEU A 24 3.82 -2.34 -14.78
CA LEU A 24 4.87 -2.47 -13.78
C LEU A 24 4.91 -3.92 -13.29
N LYS A 25 6.08 -4.55 -13.39
CA LYS A 25 6.26 -5.92 -12.92
C LYS A 25 6.56 -5.94 -11.42
N SER A 26 5.51 -5.92 -10.59
CA SER A 26 5.63 -5.91 -9.12
C SER A 26 6.48 -7.04 -8.54
N ARG A 27 6.62 -8.17 -9.26
CA ARG A 27 7.48 -9.29 -8.87
C ARG A 27 8.98 -8.96 -8.92
N GLU A 28 9.38 -8.01 -9.77
CA GLU A 28 10.78 -7.60 -9.96
C GLU A 28 11.17 -6.46 -9.00
N ILE A 29 10.19 -5.84 -8.32
CA ILE A 29 10.41 -4.78 -7.34
C ILE A 29 10.73 -5.40 -5.97
N PRO A 30 11.83 -5.03 -5.30
CA PRO A 30 12.11 -5.48 -3.95
C PRO A 30 11.10 -4.87 -2.97
N TRP A 31 10.76 -5.62 -1.92
CA TRP A 31 9.99 -5.07 -0.79
C TRP A 31 10.79 -3.97 -0.10
N GLN A 32 10.10 -2.92 0.31
CA GLN A 32 10.66 -1.79 1.05
C GLN A 32 10.02 -1.73 2.42
N GLY A 33 10.83 -1.52 3.46
CA GLY A 33 10.29 -1.25 4.79
C GLY A 33 9.58 0.10 4.81
N SER A 34 8.56 0.23 5.66
CA SER A 34 7.96 1.52 5.99
C SER A 34 8.37 1.96 7.41
N ASP A 35 7.89 3.13 7.84
CA ASP A 35 8.06 3.61 9.21
C ASP A 35 7.24 2.81 10.24
N ALA A 36 6.34 1.94 9.79
CA ALA A 36 5.57 1.02 10.62
C ALA A 36 6.24 -0.37 10.66
N PRO A 37 6.72 -0.84 11.83
CA PRO A 37 7.42 -2.12 11.94
C PRO A 37 6.56 -3.31 11.45
N GLY A 38 7.15 -4.16 10.60
CA GLY A 38 6.46 -5.33 10.04
C GLY A 38 5.57 -5.02 8.82
N PHE A 39 5.48 -3.76 8.41
CA PHE A 39 4.83 -3.36 7.17
C PHE A 39 5.86 -3.16 6.07
N TRP A 40 5.56 -3.76 4.91
CA TRP A 40 6.40 -3.72 3.74
C TRP A 40 5.58 -3.29 2.54
N VAL A 41 6.16 -2.46 1.68
CA VAL A 41 5.46 -1.90 0.54
C VAL A 41 6.24 -2.07 -0.76
N LYS A 42 5.50 -2.17 -1.85
CA LYS A 42 5.98 -1.92 -3.21
C LYS A 42 5.09 -0.84 -3.82
N PRO A 43 5.58 0.40 -3.91
CA PRO A 43 4.85 1.45 -4.59
C PRO A 43 4.62 1.08 -6.06
N LEU A 44 3.35 1.10 -6.50
CA LEU A 44 2.99 0.82 -7.90
C LEU A 44 2.66 2.11 -8.65
N ILE A 45 1.82 2.95 -8.05
CA ILE A 45 1.47 4.30 -8.51
C ILE A 45 1.60 5.26 -7.34
N GLU A 46 2.25 6.39 -7.56
CA GLU A 46 2.24 7.52 -6.64
C GLU A 46 2.20 8.82 -7.44
N ASP A 47 1.08 9.52 -7.44
CA ASP A 47 0.94 10.81 -8.11
C ASP A 47 0.40 11.84 -7.12
N ASP A 48 1.31 12.57 -6.47
CA ASP A 48 0.96 13.59 -5.47
C ASP A 48 0.18 14.76 -6.07
N HIS A 49 0.29 15.04 -7.38
CA HIS A 49 -0.50 16.09 -8.01
C HIS A 49 -1.99 15.71 -8.10
N GLN A 50 -2.27 14.41 -8.22
CA GLN A 50 -3.63 13.87 -8.25
C GLN A 50 -4.08 13.29 -6.91
N GLY A 51 -3.18 13.23 -5.92
CA GLY A 51 -3.45 12.68 -4.59
C GLY A 51 -3.78 11.18 -4.63
N ILE A 52 -3.21 10.43 -5.57
CA ILE A 52 -3.49 8.98 -5.71
C ILE A 52 -2.24 8.16 -5.44
N ARG A 53 -2.43 7.09 -4.65
CA ARG A 53 -1.41 6.08 -4.38
C ARG A 53 -2.01 4.69 -4.53
N THR A 54 -1.25 3.79 -5.11
CA THR A 54 -1.57 2.37 -5.18
C THR A 54 -0.34 1.60 -4.81
N TRP A 55 -0.40 0.86 -3.72
CA TRP A 55 0.70 0.06 -3.22
C TRP A 55 0.29 -1.40 -3.14
N LEU A 56 1.26 -2.27 -3.42
CA LEU A 56 1.18 -3.65 -2.97
C LEU A 56 1.83 -3.71 -1.59
N MET A 57 1.07 -4.14 -0.59
CA MET A 57 1.55 -4.23 0.79
C MET A 57 1.72 -5.69 1.21
N LYS A 58 2.70 -5.94 2.08
CA LYS A 58 2.85 -7.18 2.83
C LYS A 58 2.98 -6.80 4.29
N VAL A 59 2.14 -7.42 5.12
CA VAL A 59 2.08 -7.18 6.55
C VAL A 59 2.53 -8.47 7.23
N ASP A 60 3.58 -8.41 8.04
CA ASP A 60 4.05 -9.57 8.78
C ASP A 60 3.03 -9.97 9.85
N ALA A 61 2.96 -11.27 10.19
CA ALA A 61 2.02 -11.76 11.19
C ALA A 61 2.22 -11.04 12.54
N GLY A 62 1.14 -10.48 13.07
CA GLY A 62 1.15 -9.73 14.33
C GLY A 62 1.66 -8.29 14.21
N ALA A 63 2.05 -7.82 13.03
CA ALA A 63 2.29 -6.40 12.82
C ALA A 63 0.98 -5.62 13.03
N PHE A 64 1.09 -4.45 13.65
CA PHE A 64 -0.03 -3.65 14.09
C PHE A 64 0.24 -2.18 13.81
N SER A 65 -0.81 -1.48 13.37
CA SER A 65 -0.81 -0.04 13.25
C SER A 65 -1.74 0.53 14.32
N ASP A 66 -1.30 1.59 14.99
CA ASP A 66 -2.18 2.33 15.90
C ASP A 66 -3.43 2.83 15.18
N MET A 67 -4.51 2.98 15.94
CA MET A 67 -5.78 3.49 15.44
C MET A 67 -5.59 4.88 14.83
N HIS A 68 -5.99 5.04 13.58
CA HIS A 68 -5.87 6.29 12.83
C HIS A 68 -7.08 6.49 11.91
N GLY A 69 -7.20 7.70 11.38
CA GLY A 69 -8.23 8.05 10.40
C GLY A 69 -7.62 8.46 9.06
N HIS A 70 -8.42 8.34 8.01
CA HIS A 70 -8.03 8.71 6.66
C HIS A 70 -8.67 10.05 6.29
N SER A 71 -7.85 10.99 5.83
CA SER A 71 -8.30 12.26 5.23
C SER A 71 -8.75 12.09 3.78
N GLU A 72 -8.35 10.97 3.18
CA GLU A 72 -8.61 10.56 1.80
C GLU A 72 -9.28 9.18 1.84
N TYR A 73 -9.76 8.69 0.69
CA TYR A 73 -10.30 7.33 0.63
C TYR A 73 -9.17 6.30 0.68
N GLU A 74 -9.38 5.25 1.45
CA GLU A 74 -8.55 4.05 1.43
C GLU A 74 -9.38 2.88 0.91
N GLN A 75 -8.75 2.05 0.09
CA GLN A 75 -9.34 0.83 -0.45
C GLN A 75 -8.31 -0.27 -0.34
N ILE A 76 -8.72 -1.43 0.18
CA ILE A 76 -7.83 -2.56 0.44
C ILE A 76 -8.40 -3.76 -0.30
N TYR A 77 -7.57 -4.49 -1.01
CA TYR A 77 -7.93 -5.79 -1.57
C TYR A 77 -6.98 -6.84 -1.04
N VAL A 78 -7.51 -7.81 -0.28
CA VAL A 78 -6.68 -8.81 0.38
C VAL A 78 -6.31 -9.91 -0.62
N LEU A 79 -5.02 -10.06 -0.90
CA LEU A 79 -4.51 -11.08 -1.82
C LEU A 79 -4.22 -12.42 -1.15
N GLU A 80 -3.72 -12.38 0.08
CA GLU A 80 -3.32 -13.56 0.86
C GLU A 80 -3.32 -13.21 2.36
N GLY A 81 -3.56 -14.21 3.21
CA GLY A 81 -3.55 -14.06 4.67
C GLY A 81 -4.87 -13.56 5.25
N ALA A 82 -4.80 -12.91 6.40
CA ALA A 82 -5.92 -12.26 7.06
C ALA A 82 -5.51 -10.84 7.46
N PHE A 83 -6.35 -9.88 7.11
CA PHE A 83 -6.25 -8.49 7.54
C PHE A 83 -7.40 -8.21 8.51
N TYR A 84 -7.24 -7.30 9.46
CA TYR A 84 -8.31 -6.98 10.38
C TYR A 84 -8.24 -5.52 10.83
N ASP A 85 -9.39 -4.99 11.21
CA ASP A 85 -9.54 -3.72 11.90
C ASP A 85 -10.40 -3.91 13.16
N GLN A 86 -10.91 -2.82 13.74
CA GLN A 86 -11.77 -2.89 14.93
C GLN A 86 -13.15 -3.53 14.68
N ASP A 87 -13.58 -3.63 13.43
CA ASP A 87 -14.93 -4.03 13.04
C ASP A 87 -14.97 -5.42 12.40
N HIS A 88 -13.99 -5.77 11.55
CA HIS A 88 -13.99 -7.04 10.81
C HIS A 88 -12.61 -7.68 10.63
N GLU A 89 -12.63 -8.95 10.25
CA GLU A 89 -11.51 -9.68 9.68
C GLU A 89 -11.80 -9.93 8.19
N TYR A 90 -10.81 -9.69 7.34
CA TYR A 90 -10.88 -9.73 5.89
C TYR A 90 -9.91 -10.79 5.36
N GLY A 91 -10.41 -11.71 4.56
CA GLY A 91 -9.65 -12.79 3.95
C GLY A 91 -9.39 -12.56 2.46
N PRO A 92 -8.67 -13.48 1.80
CA PRO A 92 -8.33 -13.34 0.39
C PRO A 92 -9.56 -13.20 -0.49
N GLY A 93 -9.60 -12.14 -1.30
CA GLY A 93 -10.72 -11.80 -2.17
C GLY A 93 -11.69 -10.76 -1.61
N ASP A 94 -11.56 -10.39 -0.34
CA ASP A 94 -12.34 -9.30 0.24
C ASP A 94 -11.78 -7.93 -0.20
N PHE A 95 -12.70 -6.99 -0.40
CA PHE A 95 -12.48 -5.61 -0.83
C PHE A 95 -13.20 -4.63 0.10
#